data_AF-A0A7X6FA01-F1
#
_entry.id   AF-A0A7X6FA01-F1
#
_cell.length_a   1.000
_cell.length_b   1.000
_cell.length_c   1.000
_cell.angle_alpha   90.00
_cell.angle_beta   90.00
_cell.angle_gamma   90.00
#
_symmetry.space_group_name_H-M   'P 1'
#
loop_
_entity.id
_entity.type
_entity.pdbx_description
1 polymer ?
#
loop_
_entity_poly.entity_id
_entity_poly.type
_entity_poly.pdbx_seq_one_letter_code
_entity_poly.pdbx_strand_id
1 'polypeptide(L)'
;MNRVLLTTIIAAALSGCVSSNPVNTTPDGYRLQKFSQGTVSVGKSANLLAAGSWSVSCPTDAMTDKRNCSITSLSGALFIDYGSSPTPQRVCLLSHDAPGMTALIRVDSHPAVATDAQGCVPASRIIHQMRSGSTFLARVGAINDWSPDLRPVIKDERASLEGLNKAMETVADIRAGKLAVKP
;
A
#
# COMPACT_ATOMS: atom_id res chain seq x y z
N MET A 1 24.73 56.01 -41.77
CA MET A 1 23.76 55.02 -42.29
C MET A 1 24.51 53.68 -42.27
N ASN A 2 24.17 52.62 -41.53
CA ASN A 2 22.92 52.11 -41.00
C ASN A 2 23.19 51.38 -39.67
N ARG A 3 22.33 51.56 -38.66
CA ARG A 3 22.21 50.65 -37.51
C ARG A 3 21.08 49.67 -37.84
N VAL A 4 21.39 48.37 -37.89
CA VAL A 4 20.38 47.30 -37.96
C VAL A 4 20.23 46.75 -36.53
N LEU A 5 19.10 47.04 -35.89
CA LEU A 5 18.70 46.38 -34.64
C LEU A 5 18.12 45.01 -34.98
N LEU A 6 18.75 43.93 -34.52
CA LEU A 6 18.12 42.61 -34.46
C LEU A 6 17.34 42.48 -33.15
N THR A 7 16.02 42.48 -33.24
CA THR A 7 15.12 42.12 -32.14
C THR A 7 15.09 40.59 -32.01
N THR A 8 15.66 40.05 -30.94
CA THR A 8 15.57 38.62 -30.61
C THR A 8 14.26 38.36 -29.89
N ILE A 9 13.34 37.60 -30.52
CA ILE A 9 12.12 37.11 -29.88
C ILE A 9 12.50 35.85 -29.09
N ILE A 10 12.54 35.96 -27.76
CA ILE A 10 12.68 34.79 -26.89
C ILE A 10 11.29 34.13 -26.81
N ALA A 11 11.12 33.03 -27.54
CA ALA A 11 9.98 32.15 -27.35
C ALA A 11 10.16 31.39 -26.03
N ALA A 12 9.44 31.81 -24.99
CA ALA A 12 9.33 31.07 -23.75
C ALA A 12 8.45 29.82 -24.00
N ALA A 13 9.08 28.67 -24.22
CA ALA A 13 8.39 27.40 -24.16
C ALA A 13 7.99 27.12 -22.70
N LEU A 14 6.71 27.29 -22.38
CA LEU A 14 6.10 26.77 -21.15
C LEU A 14 6.06 25.24 -21.23
N SER A 15 7.21 24.60 -21.00
CA SER A 15 7.27 23.19 -20.66
C SER A 15 6.71 23.06 -19.25
N GLY A 16 5.43 22.70 -19.15
CA GLY A 16 4.83 22.30 -17.88
C GLY A 16 5.62 21.12 -17.33
N CYS A 17 6.43 21.36 -16.30
CA CYS A 17 7.15 20.33 -15.58
C CYS A 17 6.15 19.41 -14.87
N VAL A 18 5.66 18.39 -15.57
CA VAL A 18 5.17 17.19 -14.89
C VAL A 18 6.43 16.50 -14.35
N SER A 19 6.86 16.90 -13.16
CA SER A 19 7.91 16.18 -12.45
C SER A 19 7.40 14.77 -12.22
N SER A 20 7.88 13.81 -13.02
CA SER A 20 7.61 12.41 -12.78
C SER A 20 8.18 12.07 -11.41
N ASN A 21 7.32 11.54 -10.54
CA ASN A 21 7.73 10.99 -9.26
C ASN A 21 8.94 10.06 -9.46
N PRO A 22 10.04 10.21 -8.69
CA PRO A 22 11.26 9.44 -8.92
C PRO A 22 10.97 7.95 -8.80
N VAL A 23 11.39 7.18 -9.81
CA VAL A 23 11.25 5.72 -9.88
C VAL A 23 12.63 5.10 -9.82
N ASN A 24 12.83 4.15 -8.92
CA ASN A 24 14.00 3.27 -8.90
C ASN A 24 13.59 1.85 -9.29
N THR A 25 14.38 1.16 -10.10
CA THR A 25 14.16 -0.26 -10.42
C THR A 25 15.21 -1.10 -9.71
N THR A 26 14.78 -2.05 -8.89
CA THR A 26 15.67 -2.95 -8.17
C THR A 26 16.19 -4.07 -9.10
N PRO A 27 17.32 -4.73 -8.77
CA PRO A 27 17.86 -5.82 -9.58
C PRO A 27 16.89 -7.00 -9.82
N ASP A 28 15.98 -7.24 -8.88
CA ASP A 28 14.91 -8.25 -8.98
C ASP A 28 13.65 -7.75 -9.71
N GLY A 29 13.73 -6.59 -10.38
CA GLY A 29 12.73 -6.10 -11.33
C GLY A 29 11.57 -5.33 -10.71
N TYR A 30 11.61 -4.99 -9.42
CA TYR A 30 10.59 -4.16 -8.79
C TYR A 30 10.85 -2.68 -9.02
N ARG A 31 9.78 -1.95 -9.28
CA ARG A 31 9.75 -0.50 -9.40
C ARG A 31 9.31 0.08 -8.07
N LEU A 32 10.13 0.99 -7.52
CA LEU A 32 9.87 1.77 -6.33
C LEU A 32 9.62 3.21 -6.75
N GLN A 33 8.36 3.64 -6.72
CA GLN A 33 7.96 5.00 -7.08
C GLN A 33 7.61 5.80 -5.83
N LYS A 34 8.34 6.89 -5.55
CA LYS A 34 8.09 7.74 -4.39
C LYS A 34 7.13 8.87 -4.73
N PHE A 35 6.13 9.09 -3.89
CA PHE A 35 5.17 10.18 -4.04
C PHE A 35 5.49 11.32 -3.07
N SER A 36 5.05 12.53 -3.40
CA SER A 36 5.31 13.76 -2.65
C SER A 36 4.81 13.74 -1.19
N GLN A 37 3.91 12.82 -0.85
CA GLN A 37 3.36 12.61 0.50
C GLN A 37 4.10 11.52 1.30
N GLY A 38 5.28 11.07 0.85
CA GLY A 38 6.08 10.08 1.57
C GLY A 38 5.69 8.61 1.33
N THR A 39 4.61 8.37 0.58
CA THR A 39 4.22 7.02 0.13
C THR A 39 5.16 6.49 -0.94
N VAL A 40 5.44 5.19 -0.91
CA VAL A 40 6.21 4.48 -1.94
C VAL A 40 5.35 3.37 -2.54
N SER A 41 5.13 3.42 -3.85
CA SER A 41 4.55 2.27 -4.57
C SER A 41 5.64 1.27 -4.93
N VAL A 42 5.35 -0.01 -4.76
CA VAL A 42 6.21 -1.15 -5.02
C VAL A 42 5.48 -2.11 -5.94
N GLY A 43 6.03 -2.42 -7.11
CA GLY A 43 5.44 -3.39 -8.03
C GLY A 43 6.28 -3.57 -9.29
N LYS A 44 6.05 -4.63 -10.08
CA LYS A 44 6.78 -4.82 -11.35
C LYS A 44 6.18 -4.02 -12.51
N SER A 45 4.90 -3.66 -12.41
CA SER A 45 4.19 -2.89 -13.42
C SER A 45 4.33 -1.38 -13.20
N ALA A 46 4.25 -0.60 -14.29
CA ALA A 46 4.04 0.84 -14.20
C ALA A 46 2.59 1.20 -13.81
N ASN A 47 1.64 0.27 -13.99
CA ASN A 47 0.28 0.42 -13.50
C ASN A 47 0.24 0.13 -12.00
N LEU A 48 0.01 1.16 -11.19
CA LEU A 48 -0.07 1.09 -9.74
C LEU A 48 -1.20 0.21 -9.22
N LEU A 49 -2.24 -0.02 -10.03
CA LEU A 49 -3.39 -0.87 -9.69
C LEU A 49 -3.24 -2.30 -10.21
N ALA A 50 -2.13 -2.63 -10.86
CA ALA A 50 -1.87 -4.00 -11.28
C ALA A 50 -1.73 -4.92 -10.07
N ALA A 51 -2.20 -6.16 -10.19
CA ALA A 51 -2.01 -7.19 -9.17
C ALA A 51 -0.53 -7.30 -8.79
N GLY A 52 -0.26 -7.43 -7.48
CA GLY A 52 1.09 -7.47 -6.93
C GLY A 52 1.74 -6.09 -6.74
N SER A 53 0.98 -5.01 -6.93
CA SER A 53 1.40 -3.66 -6.58
C SER A 53 0.94 -3.29 -5.18
N TRP A 54 1.87 -2.72 -4.41
CA TRP A 54 1.70 -2.38 -3.01
C TRP A 54 2.06 -0.93 -2.76
N SER A 55 1.37 -0.32 -1.81
CA SER A 55 1.67 1.00 -1.28
C SER A 55 2.28 0.86 0.10
N VAL A 56 3.43 1.48 0.33
CA VAL A 56 4.11 1.56 1.62
C VAL A 56 4.03 2.98 2.12
N SER A 57 3.52 3.17 3.33
CA SER A 57 3.45 4.48 3.99
C SER A 57 4.09 4.38 5.37
N CYS A 58 4.90 5.36 5.72
CA CYS A 58 5.60 5.41 7.01
C CYS A 58 5.62 6.83 7.58
N PRO A 59 4.46 7.48 7.80
CA PRO A 59 4.41 8.83 8.33
C PRO A 59 5.04 8.91 9.72
N THR A 60 5.59 10.07 10.02
CA THR A 60 6.02 10.42 11.37
C THR A 60 4.86 11.12 12.07
N ASP A 61 4.39 10.56 13.18
CA ASP A 61 3.32 11.16 13.98
C ASP A 61 3.81 12.50 14.55
N ALA A 62 3.14 13.59 14.19
CA ALA A 62 3.58 14.94 14.53
C ALA A 62 3.47 15.29 16.03
N MET A 63 2.78 14.46 16.82
CA MET A 63 2.57 14.66 18.25
C MET A 63 3.54 13.85 19.10
N THR A 64 4.00 12.70 18.60
CA THR A 64 4.79 11.72 19.35
C THR A 64 6.17 11.42 18.74
N ASP A 65 6.46 11.98 17.56
CA ASP A 65 7.65 11.72 16.74
C ASP A 65 7.85 10.24 16.37
N LYS A 66 6.84 9.40 16.61
CA LYS A 66 6.88 7.97 16.30
C LYS A 66 6.58 7.75 14.84
N ARG A 67 7.42 6.96 14.18
CA ARG A 67 7.18 6.52 12.80
C ARG A 67 6.29 5.28 12.80
N ASN A 68 5.07 5.44 12.30
CA ASN A 68 4.13 4.33 12.11
C ASN A 68 4.15 3.91 10.65
N CYS A 69 4.26 2.61 10.37
CA CYS A 69 4.28 2.12 9.00
C CYS A 69 3.09 1.23 8.68
N SER A 70 2.66 1.26 7.43
CA SER A 70 1.67 0.35 6.90
C SER A 70 1.96 -0.02 5.45
N ILE A 71 1.41 -1.16 5.04
CA ILE A 71 1.46 -1.65 3.67
C ILE A 71 0.04 -1.93 3.22
N THR A 72 -0.34 -1.44 2.04
CA THR A 72 -1.68 -1.63 1.47
C THR A 72 -1.58 -2.26 0.09
N SER A 73 -2.38 -3.29 -0.19
CA SER A 73 -2.53 -3.78 -1.56
C SER A 73 -3.35 -2.80 -2.37
N LEU A 74 -2.79 -2.26 -3.45
CA LEU A 74 -3.47 -1.27 -4.29
C LEU A 74 -4.55 -1.91 -5.19
N SER A 75 -4.48 -3.24 -5.39
CA SER A 75 -5.51 -4.01 -6.10
C SER A 75 -6.70 -4.43 -5.23
N GLY A 76 -6.73 -4.00 -3.96
CA GLY A 76 -7.86 -4.17 -3.04
C GLY A 76 -7.72 -5.34 -2.07
N ALA A 77 -8.44 -5.22 -0.95
CA ALA A 77 -8.66 -6.18 0.16
C ALA A 77 -7.73 -6.15 1.37
N LEU A 78 -6.51 -5.60 1.29
CA LEU A 78 -5.49 -5.93 2.29
C LEU A 78 -4.70 -4.72 2.81
N PHE A 79 -4.65 -4.61 4.13
CA PHE A 79 -3.87 -3.64 4.89
C PHE A 79 -3.02 -4.38 5.92
N ILE A 80 -1.75 -4.01 6.06
CA ILE A 80 -0.82 -4.56 7.04
C ILE A 80 -0.31 -3.41 7.88
N ASP A 81 -0.64 -3.45 9.17
CA ASP A 81 -0.21 -2.45 10.14
C ASP A 81 1.04 -2.94 10.87
N TYR A 82 2.04 -2.07 10.95
CA TYR A 82 3.22 -2.28 11.79
C TYR A 82 3.13 -1.47 13.09
N GLY A 83 2.29 -0.44 13.16
CA GLY A 83 2.43 0.62 14.15
C GLY A 83 3.89 1.10 14.20
N SER A 84 4.42 1.29 15.41
CA SER A 84 5.83 1.62 15.62
C SER A 84 6.78 0.40 15.58
N SER A 85 6.29 -0.83 15.45
CA SER A 85 7.10 -2.06 15.51
C SER A 85 7.84 -2.36 14.21
N PRO A 86 9.09 -2.88 14.24
CA PRO A 86 9.81 -3.28 13.01
C PRO A 86 9.15 -4.47 12.28
N THR A 87 8.23 -5.19 12.93
CA THR A 87 7.52 -6.34 12.36
C THR A 87 6.03 -6.07 12.24
N PRO A 88 5.32 -6.66 11.25
CA PRO A 88 3.87 -6.56 11.15
C PRO A 88 3.19 -6.93 12.47
N GLN A 89 2.21 -6.12 12.88
CA GLN A 89 1.43 -6.32 14.09
C GLN A 89 0.04 -6.86 13.77
N ARG A 90 -0.61 -6.31 12.75
CA ARG A 90 -1.95 -6.71 12.32
C ARG A 90 -2.04 -6.84 10.81
N VAL A 91 -2.88 -7.77 10.37
CA VAL A 91 -3.32 -7.90 8.99
C VAL A 91 -4.82 -7.67 8.97
N CYS A 92 -5.26 -6.68 8.21
CA CYS A 92 -6.62 -6.19 8.21
C CYS A 92 -7.20 -6.18 6.79
N LEU A 93 -8.51 -6.24 6.72
CA LEU A 93 -9.22 -5.94 5.48
C LEU A 93 -9.13 -4.46 5.12
N LEU A 94 -9.15 -4.18 3.82
CA LEU A 94 -9.37 -2.81 3.37
C LEU A 94 -10.77 -2.37 3.84
N SER A 95 -10.88 -1.20 4.49
CA SER A 95 -12.08 -0.68 5.18
C SER A 95 -12.30 -1.17 6.61
N HIS A 96 -11.36 -1.88 7.24
CA HIS A 96 -11.46 -2.38 8.62
C HIS A 96 -11.96 -1.37 9.69
N ASP A 97 -11.89 -0.08 9.41
CA ASP A 97 -12.40 1.00 10.26
C ASP A 97 -13.94 1.09 10.32
N ALA A 98 -14.67 0.43 9.41
CA ALA A 98 -16.12 0.38 9.51
C ALA A 98 -16.55 -0.66 10.57
N PRO A 99 -17.39 -0.28 11.55
CA PRO A 99 -17.76 -1.14 12.66
C PRO A 99 -18.53 -2.38 12.18
N GLY A 100 -18.34 -3.51 12.88
CA GLY A 100 -19.10 -4.75 12.66
C GLY A 100 -18.63 -5.57 11.46
N MET A 101 -17.53 -5.19 10.80
CA MET A 101 -16.99 -5.96 9.68
C MET A 101 -16.12 -7.11 10.19
N THR A 102 -16.70 -8.30 10.15
CA THR A 102 -15.97 -9.56 10.35
C THR A 102 -15.77 -10.26 9.01
N ALA A 103 -14.72 -11.08 8.94
CA ALA A 103 -14.41 -11.83 7.76
C ALA A 103 -13.72 -13.14 8.06
N LEU A 104 -13.71 -14.00 7.05
CA LEU A 104 -12.82 -15.14 6.96
C LEU A 104 -11.70 -14.79 5.99
N ILE A 105 -10.46 -14.91 6.43
CA ILE A 105 -9.28 -14.70 5.58
C ILE A 105 -8.52 -16.01 5.42
N ARG A 106 -7.94 -16.25 4.25
CA ARG A 106 -7.04 -17.38 4.04
C ARG A 106 -5.98 -17.03 3.00
N VAL A 107 -4.83 -17.70 3.11
CA VAL A 107 -3.77 -17.65 2.12
C VAL A 107 -3.77 -18.95 1.32
N ASP A 108 -3.92 -18.84 0.01
CA ASP A 108 -4.01 -19.97 -0.91
C ASP A 108 -5.06 -21.01 -0.44
N SER A 109 -4.60 -22.22 -0.11
CA SER A 109 -5.42 -23.35 0.35
C SER A 109 -5.28 -23.64 1.85
N HIS A 110 -4.60 -22.76 2.61
CA HIS A 110 -4.50 -22.92 4.06
C HIS A 110 -5.87 -22.78 4.75
N PRO A 111 -6.04 -23.35 5.96
CA PRO A 111 -7.25 -23.14 6.75
C PRO A 111 -7.57 -21.65 6.93
N ALA A 112 -8.85 -21.30 6.79
CA ALA A 112 -9.29 -19.93 6.98
C ALA A 112 -9.19 -19.52 8.46
N VAL A 113 -8.93 -18.23 8.66
CA VAL A 113 -8.85 -17.57 9.96
C VAL A 113 -9.94 -16.52 10.04
N ALA A 114 -10.71 -16.52 11.12
CA ALA A 114 -11.67 -15.46 11.39
C ALA A 114 -10.96 -14.19 11.90
N THR A 115 -11.41 -13.04 11.42
CA THR A 115 -10.98 -11.74 11.95
C THR A 115 -11.66 -11.41 13.27
N ASP A 116 -11.12 -10.44 13.99
CA ASP A 116 -11.80 -9.76 15.09
C ASP A 116 -12.94 -8.87 14.57
N ALA A 117 -13.62 -8.18 15.50
CA ALA A 117 -14.73 -7.26 15.20
C ALA A 117 -14.29 -5.98 14.47
N GLN A 118 -12.97 -5.77 14.32
CA GLN A 118 -12.38 -4.71 13.53
C GLN A 118 -11.85 -5.25 12.20
N GLY A 119 -12.26 -6.44 11.74
CA GLY A 119 -11.82 -6.94 10.42
C GLY A 119 -10.32 -7.26 10.33
N CYS A 120 -9.63 -7.47 11.46
CA CYS A 120 -8.21 -7.75 11.50
C CYS A 120 -7.87 -9.10 12.17
N VAL A 121 -6.66 -9.57 11.94
CA VAL A 121 -6.02 -10.64 12.73
C VAL A 121 -4.65 -10.19 13.23
N PRO A 122 -4.15 -10.73 14.36
CA PRO A 122 -2.75 -10.60 14.71
C PRO A 122 -1.86 -11.15 13.59
N ALA A 123 -0.85 -10.38 13.17
CA ALA A 123 0.00 -10.77 12.05
C ALA A 123 0.73 -12.09 12.30
N SER A 124 1.09 -12.39 13.56
CA SER A 124 1.70 -13.67 13.97
C SER A 124 0.91 -14.90 13.53
N ARG A 125 -0.42 -14.78 13.30
CA ARG A 125 -1.26 -15.89 12.88
C ARG A 125 -1.23 -16.19 11.38
N ILE A 126 -0.87 -15.22 10.54
CA ILE A 126 -1.06 -15.35 9.08
C ILE A 126 0.14 -14.87 8.25
N ILE A 127 0.99 -13.98 8.78
CA ILE A 127 2.03 -13.32 7.98
C ILE A 127 3.05 -14.31 7.40
N HIS A 128 3.35 -15.40 8.11
CA HIS A 128 4.24 -16.44 7.60
C HIS A 128 3.67 -17.09 6.34
N GLN A 129 2.38 -17.41 6.32
CA GLN A 129 1.70 -17.93 5.15
C GLN A 129 1.72 -16.91 4.01
N MET A 130 1.48 -15.62 4.32
CA MET A 130 1.47 -14.57 3.30
C MET A 130 2.84 -14.35 2.63
N ARG A 131 3.94 -14.50 3.38
CA ARG A 131 5.30 -14.31 2.84
C ARG A 131 5.73 -15.40 1.87
N SER A 132 5.19 -16.61 2.02
CA SER A 132 5.47 -17.77 1.14
C SER A 132 4.35 -18.06 0.13
N GLY A 133 3.16 -17.51 0.36
CA GLY A 133 1.97 -17.76 -0.43
C GLY A 133 1.86 -16.87 -1.67
N SER A 134 0.83 -17.14 -2.47
CA SER A 134 0.60 -16.43 -3.75
C SER A 134 -0.66 -15.56 -3.75
N THR A 135 -1.72 -16.02 -3.07
CA THR A 135 -3.03 -15.35 -3.08
C THR A 135 -3.56 -15.19 -1.66
N PHE A 136 -3.98 -13.98 -1.34
CA PHE A 136 -4.83 -13.70 -0.18
C PHE A 136 -6.29 -13.68 -0.62
N LEU A 137 -7.16 -14.35 0.12
CA LEU A 137 -8.61 -14.33 -0.06
C LEU A 137 -9.27 -13.87 1.25
N ALA A 138 -10.14 -12.89 1.14
CA ALA A 138 -11.05 -12.48 2.19
C ALA A 138 -12.49 -12.72 1.76
N ARG A 139 -13.29 -13.30 2.65
CA ARG A 139 -14.74 -13.35 2.54
C ARG A 139 -15.31 -12.43 3.61
N VAL A 140 -15.82 -11.29 3.19
CA VAL A 140 -16.43 -10.30 4.08
C VAL A 140 -17.89 -10.63 4.27
N GLY A 141 -18.31 -10.75 5.53
CA GLY A 141 -19.71 -10.74 5.92
C GLY A 141 -20.00 -9.43 6.62
N ALA A 142 -20.64 -8.48 5.94
CA ALA A 142 -21.13 -7.29 6.63
C ALA A 142 -22.34 -7.71 7.49
N ILE A 143 -22.18 -7.72 8.82
CA ILE A 143 -23.32 -7.67 9.73
C ILE A 143 -23.65 -6.18 9.85
N ASN A 144 -24.56 -5.72 9.01
CA ASN A 144 -25.04 -4.36 9.10
C ASN A 144 -26.14 -4.32 10.18
N ASP A 145 -25.75 -4.12 11.43
CA ASP A 145 -26.71 -3.82 12.51
C ASP A 145 -27.55 -2.56 12.19
N TRP A 146 -27.16 -1.79 11.17
CA TRP A 146 -27.81 -0.56 10.75
C TRP A 146 -28.98 -0.74 9.77
N SER A 147 -29.23 -1.94 9.23
CA SER A 147 -30.44 -2.20 8.45
C SER A 147 -30.79 -3.69 8.43
N PRO A 148 -31.75 -4.16 9.24
CA PRO A 148 -32.17 -5.56 9.27
C PRO A 148 -32.76 -6.07 7.93
N ASP A 149 -33.01 -5.17 6.97
CA ASP A 149 -33.58 -5.48 5.65
C ASP A 149 -32.53 -5.70 4.55
N LEU A 150 -31.26 -5.36 4.78
CA LEU A 150 -30.20 -5.67 3.82
C LEU A 150 -29.67 -7.08 4.14
N ARG A 151 -29.85 -7.99 3.19
CA ARG A 151 -29.24 -9.33 3.24
C ARG A 151 -27.72 -9.19 3.41
N PRO A 152 -27.04 -10.05 4.19
CA PRO A 152 -25.60 -10.02 4.31
C PRO A 152 -24.98 -10.12 2.91
N VAL A 153 -24.33 -9.05 2.47
CA VAL A 153 -23.58 -9.07 1.20
C VAL A 153 -22.29 -9.82 1.47
N ILE A 154 -22.27 -11.10 1.10
CA ILE A 154 -21.06 -11.90 1.11
C ILE A 154 -20.24 -11.48 -0.11
N LYS A 155 -19.11 -10.85 0.13
CA LYS A 155 -18.17 -10.46 -0.93
C LYS A 155 -16.85 -11.17 -0.73
N ASP A 156 -16.40 -11.83 -1.80
CA ASP A 156 -15.05 -12.38 -1.87
C ASP A 156 -14.12 -11.35 -2.50
N GLU A 157 -13.04 -11.02 -1.81
CA GLU A 157 -11.99 -10.13 -2.28
C GLU A 157 -10.66 -10.87 -2.32
N ARG A 158 -9.88 -10.63 -3.38
CA ARG A 158 -8.60 -11.31 -3.62
C ARG A 158 -7.51 -10.30 -3.83
N ALA A 159 -6.34 -10.59 -3.26
CA ALA A 159 -5.10 -9.86 -3.53
C ALA A 159 -4.00 -10.83 -3.92
N SER A 160 -3.18 -10.44 -4.90
CA SER A 160 -1.91 -11.12 -5.16
C SER A 160 -0.92 -10.80 -4.04
N LEU A 161 -0.18 -11.80 -3.58
CA LEU A 161 0.91 -11.67 -2.62
C LEU A 161 2.27 -11.41 -3.29
N GLU A 162 2.32 -11.41 -4.63
CA GLU A 162 3.50 -10.93 -5.36
C GLU A 162 3.85 -9.51 -4.90
N GLY A 163 5.14 -9.24 -4.68
CA GLY A 163 5.61 -7.94 -4.21
C GLY A 163 5.45 -7.68 -2.72
N LEU A 164 4.75 -8.52 -1.96
CA LEU A 164 4.61 -8.33 -0.52
C LEU A 164 5.97 -8.29 0.18
N ASN A 165 6.83 -9.28 -0.07
CA ASN A 165 8.15 -9.33 0.56
C ASN A 165 8.98 -8.07 0.21
N LYS A 166 8.89 -7.57 -1.02
CA LYS A 166 9.57 -6.32 -1.41
C LYS A 166 8.98 -5.10 -0.68
N ALA A 167 7.66 -5.05 -0.50
CA ALA A 167 7.01 -3.99 0.26
C ALA A 167 7.45 -4.03 1.74
N MET A 168 7.59 -5.22 2.34
CA MET A 168 8.12 -5.40 3.70
C MET A 168 9.59 -4.97 3.81
N GLU A 169 10.42 -5.30 2.83
CA GLU A 169 11.80 -4.81 2.72
C GLU A 169 11.84 -3.28 2.62
N THR A 170 10.94 -2.69 1.83
CA THR A 170 10.82 -1.24 1.67
C THR A 170 10.49 -0.55 3.00
N VAL A 171 9.61 -1.14 3.84
CA VAL A 171 9.38 -0.66 5.21
C VAL A 171 10.67 -0.67 6.03
N ALA A 172 11.43 -1.77 5.97
CA ALA A 172 12.70 -1.89 6.68
C ALA A 172 13.73 -0.84 6.21
N ASP A 173 13.83 -0.60 4.91
CA ASP A 173 14.73 0.40 4.33
C ASP A 173 14.35 1.83 4.70
N ILE A 174 13.06 2.15 4.74
CA ILE A 174 12.58 3.47 5.21
C ILE A 174 12.95 3.68 6.68
N ARG A 175 12.67 2.69 7.53
CA ARG A 175 12.98 2.76 8.98
C ARG A 175 14.47 2.85 9.26
N ALA A 176 15.29 2.18 8.45
CA ALA A 176 16.74 2.23 8.54
C ALA A 176 17.36 3.50 7.90
N GLY A 177 16.56 4.40 7.32
CA GLY A 177 17.05 5.59 6.62
C GLY A 177 17.75 5.30 5.27
N LYS A 178 17.73 4.05 4.80
CA LYS A 178 18.28 3.64 3.50
C LYS A 178 17.41 4.11 2.34
N LEU A 179 16.12 4.28 2.59
CA LEU A 179 15.18 4.87 1.65
C LEU A 179 14.57 6.15 2.22
N ALA A 180 15.11 7.30 1.81
CA ALA A 180 14.55 8.60 2.19
C ALA A 180 13.14 8.77 1.62
N VAL A 181 12.18 9.03 2.50
CA VAL A 181 10.80 9.45 2.19
C VAL A 181 10.51 10.74 2.94
N LYS A 182 9.58 11.54 2.42
CA LYS A 182 9.12 12.72 3.16
C LYS A 182 8.53 12.26 4.51
N PRO A 183 8.88 12.93 5.63
CA PRO A 183 8.34 12.62 6.95
C PRO A 183 6.81 12.65 7.00
#